data_AF-A0A958NI45-F1
#
_entry.id   AF-A0A958NI45-F1
#
_cell.length_a   1.000
_cell.length_b   1.000
_cell.length_c   1.000
_cell.angle_alpha   90.00
_cell.angle_beta   90.00
_cell.angle_gamma   90.00
#
_symmetry.space_group_name_H-M   'P 1'
#
loop_
_entity.id
_entity.type
_entity.pdbx_description
1 polymer ?
#
loop_
_entity_poly.entity_id
_entity_poly.type
_entity_poly.pdbx_seq_one_letter_code
_entity_poly.pdbx_strand_id
1 'polypeptide(L)' 'RGGKWGEVNRDEYVDRLSQEHGVVKATAERISLTKEGDIVYVLPVHSCMTADLMRSYSDLTGHVIPAGTY' A
#
# COMPACT_ATOMS: atom_id res chain seq x y z
N ARG A 1 12.14 13.22 2.98
CA ARG A 1 11.27 12.02 3.00
C ARG A 1 10.86 11.79 4.45
N GLY A 2 9.57 11.59 4.72
CA GLY A 2 9.06 11.31 6.07
C GLY A 2 7.88 12.19 6.47
N GLY A 3 6.82 12.23 5.66
CA GLY A 3 5.51 12.64 6.18
C GLY A 3 5.01 11.54 7.13
N LYS A 4 4.36 11.92 8.23
CA LYS A 4 3.56 10.97 8.99
C LYS A 4 2.39 10.52 8.12
N TRP A 5 1.86 9.34 8.40
CA TRP A 5 0.56 8.97 7.88
C TRP A 5 -0.47 10.02 8.33
N GLY A 6 -1.23 10.53 7.37
CA GLY A 6 -2.36 11.42 7.65
C GLY A 6 -3.57 10.63 8.13
N GLU A 7 -4.71 11.30 8.23
CA GLU A 7 -5.98 10.62 8.49
C GLU A 7 -6.32 9.64 7.35
N VAL A 8 -7.04 8.58 7.70
CA VAL A 8 -7.52 7.61 6.71
C VAL A 8 -8.59 8.28 5.85
N ASN A 9 -8.28 8.52 4.58
CA ASN A 9 -9.27 8.93 3.60
C ASN A 9 -10.19 7.73 3.28
N ARG A 10 -11.47 7.83 3.64
CA ARG A 10 -12.45 6.77 3.41
C ARG A 10 -13.07 6.80 2.02
N ASP A 11 -12.87 7.88 1.27
CA ASP A 11 -13.38 8.05 -0.09
C ASP A 11 -12.46 7.40 -1.14
N GLU A 12 -11.24 7.03 -0.74
CA GLU A 12 -10.24 6.42 -1.62
C GLU A 12 -9.79 5.06 -1.06
N TYR A 13 -10.01 3.99 -1.82
CA TYR A 13 -9.69 2.63 -1.38
C TYR A 13 -9.53 1.68 -2.57
N VAL A 14 -8.93 0.52 -2.32
CA VAL A 14 -8.89 -0.58 -3.29
C VAL A 14 -10.25 -1.27 -3.30
N ASP A 15 -11.02 -1.08 -4.37
CA ASP A 15 -12.40 -1.59 -4.54
C ASP A 15 -12.43 -3.08 -4.92
N ARG A 16 -11.47 -3.50 -5.75
CA ARG A 16 -11.35 -4.89 -6.22
C ARG A 16 -9.89 -5.31 -6.26
N LEU A 17 -9.64 -6.57 -5.99
CA LEU A 17 -8.31 -7.19 -6.02
C LEU A 17 -8.36 -8.54 -6.73
N SER A 18 -7.32 -8.80 -7.50
CA SER A 18 -6.92 -10.09 -8.06
C SER A 18 -5.51 -10.43 -7.55
N GLN A 19 -4.88 -11.49 -8.06
CA GLN A 19 -3.56 -11.93 -7.58
C GLN A 19 -2.48 -10.83 -7.65
N GLU A 20 -2.50 -10.03 -8.71
CA GLU A 20 -1.45 -9.03 -8.98
C GLU A 20 -2.00 -7.65 -9.35
N HIS A 21 -3.31 -7.55 -9.61
CA HIS A 21 -3.95 -6.31 -10.04
C HIS A 21 -5.06 -5.91 -9.08
N GLY A 22 -5.19 -4.62 -8.83
CA GLY A 22 -6.31 -4.04 -8.08
C GLY A 22 -6.94 -2.88 -8.83
N VAL A 23 -8.20 -2.58 -8.52
CA VAL A 23 -8.90 -1.38 -8.98
C VAL A 23 -9.04 -0.45 -7.79
N VAL A 24 -8.51 0.77 -7.91
CA VAL A 24 -8.62 1.81 -6.89
C VAL A 24 -9.79 2.73 -7.23
N LYS A 25 -10.70 2.92 -6.28
CA LYS A 25 -11.68 4.00 -6.30
C LYS A 25 -11.01 5.22 -5.69
N ALA A 26 -10.99 6.33 -6.41
CA ALA A 26 -10.39 7.58 -5.94
C ALA A 26 -11.14 8.79 -6.49
N THR A 27 -10.85 9.97 -5.95
CA THR A 27 -11.40 11.23 -6.45
C THR A 27 -10.89 11.55 -7.87
N ALA A 28 -11.65 12.32 -8.64
CA ALA A 28 -11.23 12.73 -9.99
C ALA A 28 -9.91 13.53 -9.97
N GLU A 29 -9.69 14.33 -8.93
CA GLU A 29 -8.44 15.05 -8.70
C GLU A 29 -7.27 14.09 -8.45
N ARG A 30 -7.42 13.09 -7.58
CA ARG A 30 -6.39 12.08 -7.33
C ARG A 30 -6.03 11.31 -8.60
N ILE A 31 -7.02 10.95 -9.42
CA ILE A 31 -6.81 10.25 -10.68
C ILE A 31 -6.04 11.13 -11.68
N SER A 32 -6.43 12.40 -11.84
CA SER A 32 -5.77 13.30 -12.79
C SER A 32 -4.32 13.62 -12.44
N LEU A 33 -3.96 13.54 -11.16
CA LEU A 33 -2.60 13.71 -10.66
C LEU A 33 -1.75 12.44 -10.72
N THR A 34 -2.34 11.29 -11.01
CA THR A 34 -1.63 9.99 -11.02
C THR A 34 -1.30 9.57 -12.45
N LYS A 35 -0.08 9.07 -12.65
CA LYS A 35 0.44 8.61 -13.94
C LYS A 35 0.89 7.16 -13.85
N GLU A 36 0.94 6.51 -15.00
CA GLU A 36 1.56 5.18 -15.11
C GLU A 36 3.02 5.25 -14.65
N GLY A 37 3.42 4.30 -13.81
CA GLY A 37 4.75 4.27 -13.17
C GLY A 37 4.83 4.95 -11.80
N ASP A 38 3.79 5.69 -11.37
CA ASP A 38 3.76 6.25 -10.03
C ASP A 38 3.61 5.15 -8.95
N ILE A 39 4.24 5.39 -7.80
CA ILE A 39 4.10 4.52 -6.63
C ILE A 39 2.90 4.97 -5.80
N VAL A 40 2.00 4.03 -5.54
CA VAL A 40 0.86 4.21 -4.62
C VAL A 40 1.10 3.37 -3.37
N TYR A 41 0.91 3.98 -2.21
CA TYR A 41 0.95 3.28 -0.92
C TYR A 41 -0.47 2.87 -0.52
N VAL A 42 -0.65 1.59 -0.19
CA VAL A 42 -1.93 1.04 0.27
C VAL A 42 -1.79 0.61 1.72
N LEU A 43 -2.68 1.10 2.58
CA LEU A 43 -2.77 0.65 3.97
C LEU A 43 -3.57 -0.65 4.01
N PRO A 44 -3.00 -1.78 4.48
CA PRO A 44 -3.74 -3.04 4.54
C PRO A 44 -4.82 -2.99 5.63
N VAL A 45 -5.96 -3.62 5.35
CA VAL A 45 -7.05 -3.77 6.33
C VAL A 45 -6.64 -4.63 7.53
N HIS A 46 -5.71 -5.57 7.32
CA HIS A 46 -5.20 -6.46 8.36
C HIS A 46 -3.69 -6.64 8.22
N SER A 47 -2.93 -6.01 9.11
CA SER A 47 -1.46 -6.02 9.07
C SER A 47 -0.90 -7.44 9.14
N CYS A 48 -1.45 -8.31 9.99
CA CYS A 48 -0.98 -9.69 10.15
C CYS A 48 -1.09 -10.51 8.87
N MET A 49 -2.23 -10.44 8.16
CA MET A 49 -2.42 -11.23 6.93
C MET A 49 -1.52 -10.73 5.80
N THR A 50 -1.36 -9.40 5.68
CA THR A 50 -0.42 -8.84 4.71
C THR A 50 1.01 -9.21 5.07
N ALA A 51 1.37 -9.17 6.36
CA ALA A 51 2.71 -9.53 6.81
C ALA A 51 3.03 -11.00 6.52
N ASP A 52 2.08 -11.91 6.74
CA ASP A 52 2.23 -13.36 6.49
C ASP A 52 2.54 -13.70 5.03
N LEU A 53 1.97 -12.94 4.08
CA LEU A 53 2.20 -13.13 2.65
C LEU A 53 3.53 -12.54 2.14
N MET A 54 4.20 -11.72 2.96
CA MET A 54 5.42 -11.00 2.55
C MET A 54 6.66 -11.81 2.95
N ARG A 55 7.64 -11.90 2.02
CA ARG A 55 8.92 -12.60 2.29
C ARG A 55 9.89 -11.80 3.15
N SER A 56 9.80 -10.48 3.09
CA SER A 56 10.64 -9.54 3.82
C SER A 56 9.99 -8.16 3.86
N TYR A 57 10.42 -7.33 4.79
CA TYR A 57 10.00 -5.94 4.94
C TYR A 57 11.20 -5.02 4.73
N SER A 58 10.97 -3.78 4.31
CA SER A 58 11.98 -2.74 4.31
C SER A 58 11.60 -1.70 5.33
N ASP A 59 12.54 -1.33 6.21
CA ASP A 59 12.33 -0.20 7.11
C ASP A 59 12.47 1.14 6.36
N LEU A 60 12.31 2.25 7.09
CA LEU A 60 12.39 3.59 6.51
C LEU A 60 13.80 3.99 6.05
N THR A 61 14.83 3.23 6.43
CA THR A 61 16.23 3.42 6.02
C THR A 61 16.62 2.53 4.84
N GLY A 62 15.74 1.61 4.42
CA GLY A 62 16.00 0.64 3.37
C GLY A 62 16.66 -0.65 3.89
N HIS A 63 16.78 -0.83 5.21
CA HIS A 63 17.21 -2.08 5.79
C HIS A 63 16.15 -3.17 5.58
N VAL A 64 16.58 -4.33 5.10
CA VAL A 64 15.68 -5.47 4.83
C VAL A 64 15.57 -6.34 6.07
N ILE A 65 14.34 -6.51 6.55
CA ILE A 65 13.97 -7.38 7.67
C ILE A 65 13.35 -8.65 7.09
N PRO A 66 13.97 -9.83 7.25
CA PRO A 66 13.36 -11.09 6.84
C PRO A 66 12.01 -11.29 7.53
N ALA A 67 10.99 -11.74 6.79
CA ALA A 67 9.78 -12.21 7.44
C ALA A 67 10.10 -13.51 8.19
N GLY A 68 9.56 -13.66 9.41
CA GLY A 68 9.80 -14.84 10.22
C GLY A 68 9.36 -16.10 9.48
N THR A 69 10.18 -17.15 9.52
CA THR A 69 9.79 -18.49 9.12
C THR A 69 8.99 -19.08 10.27
N TYR A 70 7.67 -19.17 10.12
CA TYR A 70 6.85 -20.05 10.95
C TYR A 70 6.97 -21.49 10.44
#